data_AF-A0A813JDJ5-F1
#
_entry.id   AF-A0A813JDJ5-F1
#
_cell.length_a   1.000
_cell.length_b   1.000
_cell.length_c   1.000
_cell.angle_alpha   90.00
_cell.angle_beta   90.00
_cell.angle_gamma   90.00
#
_symmetry.space_group_name_H-M   'P 1'
#
loop_
_entity.id
_entity.type
_entity.pdbx_description
1 polymer ?
#
loop_
_entity_poly.entity_id
_entity_poly.type
_entity_poly.pdbx_seq_one_letter_code
_entity_poly.pdbx_strand_id
1 'polypeptide(L)'
;MTDGKLGCFAGSASTPCEFAEEVPADHPLRQLSKTSDASDACYAEPAQTLLFLDWDDTLFPTTELFERWNLPRQISKKPGKPDEAIGQNYSARNITHPEGSFASASTMGSLPQKAASKVATVEESEGCQKVEVGVHTKEEREKKEEEEEEEKKKKEKKKEEEEDLSEWWFPDGELTPEQSSLLKDWQSALFQYLTTASRLSSQVVIVTNSRRPWVETCVSTFAPSCKKLFAGSTGGAKGGIKVVYALEVLQDMRSKRKLASNGWEGSFPVKCTMPLSDLEVTEELTWAKFHAMHREAKAFYRRYKGQSWKNIISLGDRIYEHDAMMEMAMRRHAGRGGREQLRVKSLLLPE
;
A
#
# COMPACT_ATOMS: atom_id res chain seq x y z
N MET A 1 8.23 54.46 -4.31
CA MET A 1 9.63 54.39 -4.78
C MET A 1 10.19 53.10 -4.20
N THR A 2 10.22 51.95 -4.88
CA THR A 2 10.51 51.65 -6.29
C THR A 2 9.58 50.57 -6.83
N ASP A 3 9.02 50.80 -8.00
CA ASP A 3 8.20 49.85 -8.76
C ASP A 3 9.08 48.82 -9.48
N GLY A 4 8.74 47.54 -9.35
CA GLY A 4 9.37 46.42 -10.05
C GLY A 4 8.39 45.75 -11.00
N LYS A 5 8.45 46.12 -12.28
CA LYS A 5 7.59 45.68 -13.38
C LYS A 5 8.38 44.74 -14.30
N LEU A 6 8.03 43.46 -14.34
CA LEU A 6 8.47 42.44 -15.32
C LEU A 6 7.33 41.40 -15.38
N GLY A 7 6.79 40.91 -16.49
CA GLY A 7 7.12 41.00 -17.91
C GLY A 7 6.43 39.78 -18.54
N CYS A 8 5.39 40.00 -19.34
CA CYS A 8 4.64 38.93 -20.02
C CYS A 8 5.47 38.39 -21.19
N PHE A 9 5.62 37.07 -21.29
CA PHE A 9 6.10 36.40 -22.50
C PHE A 9 4.94 35.65 -23.14
N ALA A 10 4.59 36.10 -24.35
CA ALA A 10 3.73 35.42 -25.30
C ALA A 10 4.59 34.84 -26.43
N GLY A 11 4.15 33.72 -27.00
CA GLY A 11 4.74 33.04 -28.16
C GLY A 11 4.73 31.53 -27.89
N SER A 12 4.35 30.63 -28.80
CA SER A 12 4.03 30.73 -30.22
C SER A 12 3.31 29.41 -30.57
N ALA A 13 2.19 29.48 -31.27
CA ALA A 13 1.52 28.33 -31.85
C ALA A 13 2.09 28.04 -33.25
N SER A 14 2.42 26.78 -33.54
CA SER A 14 2.66 26.29 -34.91
C SER A 14 2.33 24.80 -35.02
N THR A 15 1.14 24.56 -35.59
CA THR A 15 0.76 23.62 -36.69
C THR A 15 1.11 22.11 -36.59
N PRO A 16 0.18 21.21 -37.01
CA PRO A 16 0.26 19.76 -36.79
C PRO A 16 1.02 19.03 -37.90
N CYS A 17 1.62 17.88 -37.57
CA CYS A 17 2.23 16.98 -38.55
C CYS A 17 1.25 15.86 -38.89
N GLU A 18 0.92 15.79 -40.18
CA GLU A 18 0.09 14.80 -40.84
C GLU A 18 0.69 13.38 -40.81
N PHE A 19 -0.24 12.45 -40.97
CA PHE A 19 -0.08 11.06 -41.36
C PHE A 19 0.83 10.89 -42.59
N ALA A 20 1.79 9.97 -42.50
CA ALA A 20 2.25 9.19 -43.64
C ALA A 20 2.62 7.79 -43.15
N GLU A 21 1.74 6.86 -43.49
CA GLU A 21 1.97 5.42 -43.51
C GLU A 21 2.87 5.11 -44.71
N GLU A 22 4.00 4.44 -44.50
CA GLU A 22 4.61 3.53 -45.48
C GLU A 22 5.75 2.77 -44.77
N VAL A 23 5.63 1.43 -44.74
CA VAL A 23 6.61 0.52 -44.12
C VAL A 23 7.42 -0.14 -45.23
N PRO A 24 8.71 0.19 -45.40
CA PRO A 24 9.60 -0.60 -46.23
C PRO A 24 10.25 -1.70 -45.37
N ALA A 25 10.16 -2.93 -45.87
CA ALA A 25 10.90 -4.07 -45.38
C ALA A 25 12.39 -3.91 -45.69
N ASP A 26 13.19 -3.52 -44.69
CA ASP A 26 14.59 -3.91 -44.62
C ASP A 26 15.10 -3.75 -43.19
N HIS A 27 15.46 -4.88 -42.58
CA HIS A 27 15.79 -5.01 -41.17
C HIS A 27 17.22 -4.49 -40.93
N PRO A 28 17.44 -3.31 -40.32
CA PRO A 28 18.78 -2.86 -40.01
C PRO A 28 19.24 -3.62 -38.78
N LEU A 29 20.50 -4.06 -38.82
CA LEU A 29 21.24 -4.54 -37.66
C LEU A 29 20.97 -3.63 -36.46
N ARG A 30 20.41 -4.22 -35.42
CA ARG A 30 20.05 -3.61 -34.13
C ARG A 30 21.29 -2.89 -33.59
N GLN A 31 21.40 -1.59 -33.91
CA GLN A 31 22.40 -0.70 -33.34
C GLN A 31 22.19 -0.72 -31.83
N LEU A 32 23.08 -1.44 -31.12
CA LEU A 32 23.18 -1.41 -29.67
C LEU A 32 23.60 0.02 -29.30
N SER A 33 22.60 0.86 -29.02
CA SER A 33 22.80 2.23 -28.58
C SER A 33 23.62 2.22 -27.29
N LYS A 34 24.87 2.67 -27.38
CA LYS A 34 25.81 2.89 -26.27
C LYS A 34 25.40 4.09 -25.41
N THR A 35 24.19 4.07 -24.85
CA THR A 35 23.67 5.14 -23.99
C THR A 35 23.51 4.70 -22.53
N SER A 36 24.17 3.62 -22.10
CA SER A 36 24.02 3.09 -20.73
C SER A 36 24.57 3.99 -19.63
N ASP A 37 25.61 4.78 -19.91
CA ASP A 37 26.40 5.40 -18.83
C ASP A 37 25.80 6.70 -18.29
N ALA A 38 24.89 7.35 -19.03
CA ALA A 38 24.18 8.53 -18.54
C ALA A 38 23.08 8.18 -17.51
N SER A 39 22.71 6.90 -17.38
CA SER A 39 21.63 6.48 -16.47
C SER A 39 22.07 6.36 -15.01
N ASP A 40 23.38 6.42 -14.75
CA ASP A 40 23.95 6.18 -13.42
C ASP A 40 23.97 7.41 -12.49
N ALA A 41 23.93 8.62 -13.04
CA ALA A 41 24.03 9.85 -12.25
C ALA A 41 22.73 10.21 -11.51
N CYS A 42 21.56 9.73 -11.96
CA CYS A 42 20.25 10.09 -11.39
C CYS A 42 19.74 9.11 -10.32
N TYR A 43 20.54 8.12 -9.88
CA TYR A 43 20.07 7.13 -8.90
C TYR A 43 19.74 7.72 -7.53
N ALA A 44 20.33 8.85 -7.17
CA ALA A 44 20.09 9.48 -5.88
C ALA A 44 18.84 10.37 -5.87
N GLU A 45 18.12 10.50 -7.00
CA GLU A 45 16.95 11.35 -7.05
C GLU A 45 15.82 10.81 -6.14
N PRO A 46 15.25 11.64 -5.25
CA PRO A 46 14.08 11.28 -4.45
C PRO A 46 12.92 10.75 -5.29
N ALA A 47 12.79 11.23 -6.52
CA ALA A 47 11.80 10.77 -7.49
C ALA A 47 11.92 9.28 -7.84
N GLN A 48 13.11 8.67 -7.74
CA GLN A 48 13.35 7.27 -8.10
C GLN A 48 13.52 6.36 -6.88
N THR A 49 13.26 6.87 -5.67
CA THR A 49 13.40 6.11 -4.42
C THR A 49 12.03 5.84 -3.80
N LEU A 50 11.73 4.58 -3.54
CA LEU A 50 10.52 4.14 -2.83
C LEU A 50 10.90 3.69 -1.42
N LEU A 51 10.21 4.23 -0.41
CA LEU A 51 10.44 3.89 0.98
C LEU A 51 9.25 3.11 1.54
N PHE A 52 9.51 1.89 2.02
CA PHE A 52 8.59 1.12 2.83
C PHE A 52 8.95 1.27 4.31
N LEU A 53 7.94 1.56 5.12
CA LEU A 53 8.05 1.65 6.56
C LEU A 53 7.05 0.68 7.18
N ASP A 54 7.44 -0.07 8.19
CA ASP A 54 6.46 -0.68 9.08
C ASP A 54 5.91 0.34 10.08
N TRP A 55 4.73 0.07 10.64
CA TRP A 55 4.12 0.90 11.68
C TRP A 55 4.34 0.36 13.08
N ASP A 56 4.06 -0.91 13.31
CA ASP A 56 3.86 -1.49 14.65
C ASP A 56 5.22 -1.84 15.25
N ASP A 57 5.61 -1.19 16.35
CA ASP A 57 6.94 -1.28 17.00
C ASP A 57 8.12 -0.73 16.19
N THR A 58 7.95 -0.45 14.89
CA THR A 58 8.91 0.31 14.09
C THR A 58 8.75 1.83 14.20
N LEU A 59 7.55 2.37 13.93
CA LEU A 59 7.27 3.82 13.99
C LEU A 59 6.44 4.19 15.22
N PHE A 60 5.54 3.29 15.60
CA PHE A 60 4.61 3.46 16.69
C PHE A 60 4.91 2.41 17.78
N PRO A 61 5.30 2.85 18.99
CA PRO A 61 5.83 1.97 20.04
C PRO A 61 4.68 1.20 20.71
N THR A 62 4.13 0.23 20.00
CA THR A 62 2.90 -0.50 20.34
C THR A 62 3.11 -1.34 21.60
N THR A 63 4.23 -2.06 21.67
CA THR A 63 4.64 -2.87 22.82
C THR A 63 4.88 -1.99 24.05
N GLU A 64 5.57 -0.87 23.90
CA GLU A 64 5.80 0.06 25.02
C GLU A 64 4.48 0.62 25.55
N LEU A 65 3.62 1.14 24.68
CA LEU A 65 2.36 1.76 25.06
C LEU A 65 1.37 0.76 25.68
N PHE A 66 1.16 -0.38 25.05
CA PHE A 66 0.08 -1.27 25.47
C PHE A 66 0.50 -2.35 26.44
N GLU A 67 1.75 -2.79 26.41
CA GLU A 67 2.21 -3.91 27.25
C GLU A 67 2.97 -3.39 28.46
N ARG A 68 3.89 -2.44 28.27
CA ARG A 68 4.69 -1.91 29.38
C ARG A 68 3.97 -0.81 30.16
N TRP A 69 3.34 0.13 29.47
CA TRP A 69 2.53 1.18 30.14
C TRP A 69 1.13 0.69 30.48
N ASN A 70 0.76 -0.52 30.04
CA ASN A 70 -0.53 -1.15 30.27
C ASN A 70 -1.69 -0.25 29.81
N LEU A 71 -1.50 0.50 28.72
CA LEU A 71 -2.59 1.21 28.11
C LEU A 71 -3.59 0.21 27.53
N PRO A 72 -4.89 0.43 27.70
CA PRO A 72 -5.91 -0.50 27.23
C PRO A 72 -5.86 -0.63 25.70
N ARG A 73 -5.59 -1.83 25.20
CA ARG A 73 -5.87 -2.18 23.79
C ARG A 73 -7.37 -2.32 23.62
N GLN A 74 -8.04 -1.27 23.16
CA GLN A 74 -9.45 -1.41 22.84
C GLN A 74 -9.62 -2.14 21.51
N ILE A 75 -9.85 -3.45 21.59
CA ILE A 75 -10.43 -4.22 20.49
C ILE A 75 -11.93 -3.94 20.58
N SER A 76 -12.49 -3.20 19.61
CA SER A 76 -13.91 -2.85 19.58
C SER A 76 -14.79 -4.07 19.88
N LYS A 77 -15.28 -4.21 21.12
CA LYS A 77 -16.33 -5.17 21.42
C LYS A 77 -17.61 -4.55 20.92
N LYS A 78 -18.10 -4.98 19.75
CA LYS A 78 -19.46 -4.63 19.36
C LYS A 78 -20.39 -5.17 20.45
N PRO A 79 -21.16 -4.32 21.16
CA PRO A 79 -22.08 -4.80 22.17
C PRO A 79 -23.07 -5.77 21.53
N GLY A 80 -23.12 -7.01 22.02
CA GLY A 80 -24.13 -8.00 21.64
C GLY A 80 -23.71 -9.11 20.67
N LYS A 81 -22.42 -9.25 20.30
CA LYS A 81 -21.93 -10.49 19.68
C LYS A 81 -20.97 -11.22 20.63
N PRO A 82 -21.27 -12.48 21.03
CA PRO A 82 -20.32 -13.28 21.81
C PRO A 82 -19.00 -13.41 21.05
N ASP A 83 -17.89 -13.38 21.78
CA ASP A 83 -16.51 -13.23 21.32
C ASP A 83 -16.12 -14.20 20.19
N GLU A 84 -16.50 -13.92 18.94
CA GLU A 84 -15.74 -14.37 17.77
C GLU A 84 -14.50 -13.49 17.67
N ALA A 85 -13.52 -13.80 18.52
CA ALA A 85 -12.18 -13.23 18.48
C ALA A 85 -11.47 -13.66 17.19
N ILE A 86 -11.88 -13.09 16.05
CA ILE A 86 -11.24 -13.31 14.76
C ILE A 86 -9.94 -12.50 14.76
N GLY A 87 -8.87 -13.12 15.25
CA GLY A 87 -7.49 -12.91 14.79
C GLY A 87 -6.88 -11.52 15.03
N GLN A 88 -6.94 -11.01 16.27
CA GLN A 88 -6.03 -9.98 16.76
C GLN A 88 -5.15 -10.45 17.93
N ASN A 89 -5.15 -11.75 18.24
CA ASN A 89 -4.17 -12.39 19.13
C ASN A 89 -2.74 -12.46 18.53
N TYR A 90 -2.41 -11.59 17.58
CA TYR A 90 -1.06 -11.45 17.03
C TYR A 90 -0.23 -10.38 17.74
N SER A 91 -0.78 -9.75 18.77
CA SER A 91 0.01 -8.99 19.74
C SER A 91 0.93 -9.94 20.49
N ALA A 92 2.19 -10.01 20.06
CA ALA A 92 3.35 -10.41 20.85
C ALA A 92 3.06 -11.46 21.94
N ARG A 93 2.77 -12.71 21.57
CA ARG A 93 3.29 -13.77 22.44
C ARG A 93 4.79 -13.69 22.31
N ASN A 94 5.47 -13.30 23.39
CA ASN A 94 6.93 -13.33 23.50
C ASN A 94 7.43 -14.66 22.93
N ILE A 95 8.03 -14.61 21.75
CA ILE A 95 8.66 -15.74 21.09
C ILE A 95 9.99 -15.95 21.82
N THR A 96 9.97 -16.59 22.98
CA THR A 96 11.19 -17.18 23.53
C THR A 96 11.49 -18.41 22.68
N HIS A 97 12.38 -18.26 21.71
CA HIS A 97 12.85 -19.38 20.88
C HIS A 97 13.41 -20.51 21.76
N PRO A 98 12.92 -21.76 21.66
CA PRO A 98 13.72 -22.90 22.07
C PRO A 98 14.84 -23.08 21.05
N GLU A 99 16.10 -23.05 21.51
CA GLU A 99 17.25 -23.37 20.66
C GLU A 99 17.14 -24.82 20.18
N GLY A 100 16.75 -25.00 18.92
CA GLY A 100 16.55 -26.29 18.29
C GLY A 100 17.09 -26.29 16.86
N SER A 101 18.28 -26.86 16.69
CA SER A 101 18.92 -27.16 15.40
C SER A 101 18.03 -28.06 14.55
N PHE A 102 17.70 -27.63 13.31
CA PHE A 102 17.12 -28.52 12.31
C PHE A 102 17.77 -28.36 10.94
N ALA A 103 18.11 -29.53 10.39
CA ALA A 103 18.80 -29.73 9.12
C ALA A 103 17.86 -29.54 7.91
N SER A 104 18.45 -29.04 6.84
CA SER A 104 17.82 -28.69 5.58
C SER A 104 17.44 -29.93 4.74
N ALA A 105 16.25 -29.93 4.14
CA ALA A 105 15.89 -30.85 3.07
C ALA A 105 15.25 -30.07 1.90
N SER A 106 15.96 -30.03 0.77
CA SER A 106 15.50 -29.49 -0.51
C SER A 106 14.72 -30.55 -1.29
N THR A 107 13.60 -30.20 -1.89
CA THR A 107 13.02 -30.94 -3.02
C THR A 107 12.31 -29.96 -3.95
N MET A 108 12.88 -29.73 -5.14
CA MET A 108 12.28 -28.90 -6.20
C MET A 108 11.46 -29.78 -7.14
N GLY A 109 10.15 -29.51 -7.23
CA GLY A 109 9.27 -30.03 -8.27
C GLY A 109 9.06 -28.99 -9.38
N SER A 110 9.33 -29.38 -10.62
CA SER A 110 9.17 -28.56 -11.83
C SER A 110 7.70 -28.52 -12.28
N LEU A 111 7.18 -27.33 -12.62
CA LEU A 111 5.83 -27.12 -13.17
C LEU A 111 5.89 -26.71 -14.66
N PRO A 112 4.96 -27.20 -15.50
CA PRO A 112 4.96 -26.91 -16.94
C PRO A 112 4.33 -25.55 -17.29
N GLN A 113 4.93 -24.90 -18.29
CA GLN A 113 4.47 -23.65 -18.90
C GLN A 113 3.24 -23.89 -19.80
N LYS A 114 2.15 -23.13 -19.60
CA LYS A 114 1.00 -23.10 -20.51
C LYS A 114 0.96 -21.83 -21.37
N ALA A 115 0.52 -22.03 -22.61
CA ALA A 115 0.48 -21.11 -23.72
C ALA A 115 -0.56 -19.98 -23.58
N ALA A 116 -0.26 -18.85 -24.24
CA ALA A 116 -1.10 -17.67 -24.36
C ALA A 116 -2.19 -17.86 -25.44
N SER A 117 -3.39 -17.30 -25.22
CA SER A 117 -4.46 -17.25 -26.21
C SER A 117 -5.00 -15.82 -26.39
N LYS A 118 -5.00 -15.43 -27.66
CA LYS A 118 -5.81 -14.49 -28.47
C LYS A 118 -6.40 -13.20 -27.87
N VAL A 119 -6.02 -12.13 -28.58
CA VAL A 119 -6.56 -10.77 -28.62
C VAL A 119 -7.88 -10.77 -29.40
N ALA A 120 -8.89 -10.07 -28.90
CA ALA A 120 -10.13 -9.74 -29.61
C ALA A 120 -10.15 -8.24 -29.95
N THR A 121 -10.47 -7.95 -31.20
CA THR A 121 -10.69 -6.63 -31.80
C THR A 121 -12.09 -6.10 -31.45
N VAL A 122 -12.19 -4.80 -31.15
CA VAL A 122 -13.45 -4.10 -30.91
C VAL A 122 -13.61 -3.04 -32.00
N GLU A 123 -14.76 -3.06 -32.67
CA GLU A 123 -15.20 -2.11 -33.70
C GLU A 123 -15.72 -0.81 -33.08
N GLU A 124 -15.37 0.31 -33.72
CA GLU A 124 -15.92 1.63 -33.46
C GLU A 124 -17.27 1.80 -34.18
N SER A 125 -18.24 2.43 -33.53
CA SER A 125 -19.46 2.91 -34.20
C SER A 125 -19.74 4.35 -33.80
N GLU A 126 -20.03 5.16 -34.82
CA GLU A 126 -20.21 6.59 -34.78
C GLU A 126 -21.64 7.01 -34.39
N GLY A 127 -21.72 8.12 -33.64
CA GLY A 127 -22.58 9.26 -33.94
C GLY A 127 -24.10 9.08 -34.00
N CYS A 128 -24.80 9.54 -32.94
CA CYS A 128 -26.10 10.19 -33.12
C CYS A 128 -26.37 11.17 -31.97
N GLN A 129 -26.32 12.48 -32.24
CA GLN A 129 -26.73 13.51 -31.30
C GLN A 129 -28.24 13.69 -31.40
N LYS A 130 -28.95 13.21 -30.37
CA LYS A 130 -30.39 13.36 -30.19
C LYS A 130 -30.61 14.44 -29.13
N VAL A 131 -31.29 15.52 -29.50
CA VAL A 131 -31.70 16.59 -28.58
C VAL A 131 -33.00 16.12 -27.92
N GLU A 132 -32.91 15.57 -26.72
CA GLU A 132 -34.07 15.12 -25.94
C GLU A 132 -34.55 16.23 -25.00
N VAL A 133 -35.81 16.64 -25.20
CA VAL A 133 -36.52 17.55 -24.30
C VAL A 133 -37.02 16.72 -23.13
N GLY A 134 -36.34 16.85 -21.98
CA GLY A 134 -36.54 16.03 -20.79
C GLY A 134 -37.90 16.22 -20.14
N VAL A 135 -38.81 15.27 -20.39
CA VAL A 135 -39.95 15.01 -19.52
C VAL A 135 -39.46 14.00 -18.48
N HIS A 136 -39.03 14.49 -17.31
CA HIS A 136 -38.64 13.60 -16.22
C HIS A 136 -39.80 12.68 -15.87
N THR A 137 -39.61 11.40 -16.11
CA THR A 137 -40.62 10.38 -15.81
C THR A 137 -40.72 10.21 -14.30
N LYS A 138 -41.90 9.82 -13.82
CA LYS A 138 -42.14 9.54 -12.40
C LYS A 138 -41.09 8.56 -11.80
N GLU A 139 -40.59 7.65 -12.62
CA GLU A 139 -39.58 6.64 -12.28
C GLU A 139 -38.19 7.23 -11.98
N GLU A 140 -37.77 8.28 -12.69
CA GLU A 140 -36.50 8.97 -12.39
C GLU A 140 -36.55 9.71 -11.04
N ARG A 141 -37.74 10.16 -10.63
CA ARG A 141 -37.94 10.81 -9.33
C ARG A 141 -37.88 9.82 -8.17
N GLU A 142 -38.50 8.65 -8.31
CA GLU A 142 -38.45 7.58 -7.30
C GLU A 142 -37.01 7.06 -7.12
N LYS A 143 -36.27 6.86 -8.21
CA LYS A 143 -34.85 6.45 -8.14
C LYS A 143 -33.97 7.48 -7.44
N LYS A 144 -34.20 8.76 -7.67
CA LYS A 144 -33.44 9.84 -7.02
C LYS A 144 -33.74 9.91 -5.51
N GLU A 145 -34.98 9.67 -5.11
CA GLU A 145 -35.37 9.63 -3.69
C GLU A 145 -34.72 8.43 -2.97
N GLU A 146 -34.61 7.25 -3.61
CA GLU A 146 -33.89 6.09 -3.06
C GLU A 146 -32.37 6.35 -2.90
N GLU A 147 -31.73 6.97 -3.90
CA GLU A 147 -30.30 7.31 -3.85
C GLU A 147 -30.00 8.32 -2.73
N GLU A 148 -30.86 9.33 -2.54
CA GLU A 148 -30.74 10.31 -1.46
C GLU A 148 -30.96 9.68 -0.06
N GLU A 149 -31.89 8.74 0.08
CA GLU A 149 -32.11 8.02 1.35
C GLU A 149 -30.93 7.09 1.69
N GLU A 150 -30.35 6.41 0.71
CA GLU A 150 -29.16 5.57 0.91
C GLU A 150 -27.93 6.41 1.30
N GLU A 151 -27.76 7.58 0.68
CA GLU A 151 -26.67 8.50 1.04
C GLU A 151 -26.85 9.07 2.46
N LYS A 152 -28.09 9.39 2.85
CA LYS A 152 -28.41 9.85 4.21
C LYS A 152 -28.12 8.78 5.25
N LYS A 153 -28.53 7.53 5.02
CA LYS A 153 -28.22 6.39 5.91
C LYS A 153 -26.72 6.14 6.03
N LYS A 154 -25.96 6.29 4.93
CA LYS A 154 -24.49 6.21 4.95
C LYS A 154 -23.86 7.33 5.78
N LYS A 155 -24.39 8.56 5.71
CA LYS A 155 -23.91 9.71 6.51
C LYS A 155 -24.23 9.57 7.99
N GLU A 156 -25.45 9.16 8.35
CA GLU A 156 -25.85 8.94 9.75
C GLU A 156 -25.02 7.83 10.38
N LYS A 157 -24.87 6.68 9.69
CA LYS A 157 -24.01 5.58 10.15
C LYS A 157 -22.56 6.02 10.34
N LYS A 158 -22.02 6.83 9.42
CA LYS A 158 -20.67 7.38 9.55
C LYS A 158 -20.54 8.33 10.74
N LYS A 159 -21.57 9.14 11.00
CA LYS A 159 -21.61 10.07 12.14
C LYS A 159 -21.67 9.32 13.47
N GLU A 160 -22.51 8.29 13.58
CA GLU A 160 -22.55 7.40 14.75
C GLU A 160 -21.21 6.69 14.97
N GLU A 161 -20.60 6.15 13.90
CA GLU A 161 -19.26 5.55 13.97
C GLU A 161 -18.18 6.58 14.39
N GLU A 162 -18.33 7.86 14.04
CA GLU A 162 -17.37 8.92 14.39
C GLU A 162 -17.56 9.47 15.81
N GLU A 163 -18.80 9.62 16.29
CA GLU A 163 -19.11 10.04 17.66
C GLU A 163 -18.70 8.95 18.67
N ASP A 164 -18.95 7.67 18.36
CA ASP A 164 -18.54 6.53 19.17
C ASP A 164 -16.99 6.45 19.26
N LEU A 165 -16.23 6.79 18.21
CA LEU A 165 -14.77 6.76 18.28
C LEU A 165 -14.15 7.80 19.23
N SER A 166 -14.87 8.87 19.58
CA SER A 166 -14.34 9.99 20.39
C SER A 166 -14.37 9.74 21.89
N GLU A 167 -15.29 8.91 22.38
CA GLU A 167 -15.48 8.63 23.81
C GLU A 167 -14.61 7.45 24.31
N TRP A 168 -13.92 6.77 23.39
CA TRP A 168 -13.43 5.40 23.61
C TRP A 168 -11.95 5.27 24.02
N TRP A 169 -11.12 6.32 23.88
CA TRP A 169 -9.65 6.14 23.97
C TRP A 169 -8.98 6.32 25.33
N PHE A 170 -9.70 6.80 26.35
CA PHE A 170 -9.12 7.00 27.69
C PHE A 170 -10.11 6.58 28.78
N PRO A 171 -10.12 5.32 29.22
CA PRO A 171 -10.82 4.96 30.45
C PRO A 171 -10.02 5.49 31.64
N ASP A 172 -10.20 6.77 31.97
CA ASP A 172 -9.74 7.48 33.18
C ASP A 172 -8.26 7.31 33.63
N GLY A 173 -7.45 6.58 32.89
CA GLY A 173 -6.03 6.35 33.15
C GLY A 173 -5.25 7.57 32.72
N GLU A 174 -5.06 8.51 33.63
CA GLU A 174 -4.16 9.64 33.41
C GLU A 174 -2.74 9.11 33.14
N LEU A 175 -2.18 9.45 31.97
CA LEU A 175 -0.76 9.22 31.69
C LEU A 175 0.06 9.90 32.77
N THR A 176 1.09 9.23 33.28
CA THR A 176 2.01 9.88 34.21
C THR A 176 2.67 11.09 33.53
N PRO A 177 3.13 12.10 34.29
CA PRO A 177 3.84 13.23 33.70
C PRO A 177 5.07 12.81 32.88
N GLU A 178 5.75 11.74 33.30
CA GLU A 178 6.89 11.14 32.60
C GLU A 178 6.46 10.52 31.26
N GLN A 179 5.43 9.66 31.26
CA GLN A 179 4.86 9.07 30.04
C GLN A 179 4.40 10.15 29.06
N SER A 180 3.75 11.20 29.57
CA SER A 180 3.32 12.34 28.77
C SER A 180 4.49 13.10 28.15
N SER A 181 5.62 13.21 28.84
CA SER A 181 6.85 13.81 28.30
C SER A 181 7.46 12.94 27.21
N LEU A 182 7.62 11.64 27.47
CA LEU A 182 8.15 10.68 26.50
C LEU A 182 7.30 10.64 25.23
N LEU A 183 5.97 10.67 25.37
CA LEU A 183 5.06 10.69 24.24
C LEU A 183 5.23 11.97 23.40
N LYS A 184 5.43 13.14 24.02
CA LYS A 184 5.70 14.40 23.30
C LYS A 184 7.02 14.36 22.53
N ASP A 185 8.06 13.80 23.13
CA ASP A 185 9.36 13.65 22.48
C ASP A 185 9.27 12.71 21.29
N TRP A 186 8.59 11.57 21.47
CA TRP A 186 8.29 10.63 20.39
C TRP A 186 7.46 11.27 19.26
N GLN A 187 6.42 12.03 19.58
CA GLN A 187 5.62 12.76 18.59
C GLN A 187 6.47 13.70 17.73
N SER A 188 7.37 14.44 18.37
CA SER A 188 8.29 15.36 17.68
C SER A 188 9.26 14.58 16.78
N ALA A 189 9.84 13.50 17.29
CA ALA A 189 10.76 12.64 16.55
C ALA A 189 10.07 12.00 15.33
N LEU A 190 8.86 11.44 15.52
CA LEU A 190 8.06 10.86 14.43
C LEU A 190 7.74 11.90 13.36
N PHE A 191 7.30 13.10 13.75
CA PHE A 191 6.98 14.17 12.80
C PHE A 191 8.21 14.56 11.97
N GLN A 192 9.36 14.76 12.61
CA GLN A 192 10.61 15.12 11.94
C GLN A 192 11.08 14.00 11.01
N TYR A 193 11.00 12.74 11.48
CA TYR A 193 11.38 11.57 10.71
C TYR A 193 10.53 11.43 9.45
N LEU A 194 9.20 11.44 9.58
CA LEU A 194 8.28 11.30 8.45
C LEU A 194 8.35 12.48 7.47
N THR A 195 8.58 13.69 7.97
CA THR A 195 8.85 14.87 7.13
C THR A 195 10.13 14.69 6.33
N THR A 196 11.19 14.20 6.97
CA THR A 196 12.48 13.96 6.31
C THR A 196 12.38 12.85 5.28
N ALA A 197 11.73 11.74 5.63
CA ALA A 197 11.45 10.63 4.71
C ALA A 197 10.71 11.11 3.45
N SER A 198 9.69 11.96 3.63
CA SER A 198 8.91 12.53 2.52
C SER A 198 9.69 13.54 1.66
N ARG A 199 10.78 14.12 2.20
CA ARG A 199 11.72 14.95 1.42
C ARG A 199 12.73 14.12 0.62
N LEU A 200 13.15 12.99 1.17
CA LEU A 200 14.15 12.09 0.58
C LEU A 200 13.56 11.08 -0.41
N SER A 201 12.25 10.84 -0.34
CA SER A 201 11.53 9.95 -1.25
C SER A 201 10.25 10.62 -1.73
N SER A 202 9.98 10.50 -3.03
CA SER A 202 8.73 10.96 -3.63
C SER A 202 7.51 10.13 -3.23
N GLN A 203 7.72 8.95 -2.65
CA GLN A 203 6.64 8.10 -2.17
C GLN A 203 7.08 7.29 -0.95
N VAL A 204 6.52 7.64 0.20
CA VAL A 204 6.63 6.88 1.44
C VAL A 204 5.36 6.05 1.62
N VAL A 205 5.53 4.76 1.86
CA VAL A 205 4.44 3.81 2.06
C VAL A 205 4.63 3.12 3.40
N ILE A 206 3.69 3.33 4.32
CA ILE A 206 3.57 2.53 5.53
C ILE A 206 2.83 1.25 5.16
N VAL A 207 3.45 0.10 5.38
CA VAL A 207 2.84 -1.21 5.17
C VAL A 207 2.69 -1.87 6.53
N THR A 208 1.47 -2.12 6.99
CA THR A 208 1.19 -2.71 8.32
C THR A 208 0.36 -3.98 8.19
N ASN A 209 0.56 -4.94 9.09
CA ASN A 209 -0.29 -6.13 9.24
C ASN A 209 -1.51 -5.89 10.13
N SER A 210 -1.65 -4.69 10.71
CA SER A 210 -2.83 -4.30 11.47
C SER A 210 -4.09 -4.20 10.57
N ARG A 211 -5.24 -3.89 11.17
CA ARG A 211 -6.50 -3.67 10.44
C ARG A 211 -6.83 -2.19 10.38
N ARG A 212 -7.58 -1.75 9.38
CA ARG A 212 -8.17 -0.41 9.41
C ARG A 212 -9.09 -0.22 10.61
N PRO A 213 -9.16 0.99 11.20
CA PRO A 213 -8.39 2.20 10.88
C PRO A 213 -7.17 2.40 11.81
N TRP A 214 -6.46 1.33 12.19
CA TRP A 214 -5.45 1.35 13.27
C TRP A 214 -4.45 2.51 13.18
N VAL A 215 -3.79 2.69 12.03
CA VAL A 215 -2.78 3.74 11.85
C VAL A 215 -3.40 5.13 11.99
N GLU A 216 -4.54 5.36 11.36
CA GLU A 216 -5.24 6.65 11.43
C GLU A 216 -5.69 6.98 12.85
N THR A 217 -6.15 5.97 13.60
CA THR A 217 -6.51 6.10 15.01
C THR A 217 -5.28 6.42 15.86
N CYS A 218 -4.18 5.67 15.72
CA CYS A 218 -2.94 5.92 16.45
C CYS A 218 -2.39 7.32 16.20
N VAL A 219 -2.32 7.75 14.93
CA VAL A 219 -1.91 9.11 14.57
C VAL A 219 -2.86 10.14 15.18
N SER A 220 -4.16 9.86 15.18
CA SER A 220 -5.14 10.83 15.68
C SER A 220 -5.10 11.04 17.18
N THR A 221 -4.84 9.98 17.92
CA THR A 221 -4.78 9.97 19.37
C THR A 221 -3.40 10.38 19.87
N PHE A 222 -2.35 9.73 19.37
CA PHE A 222 -1.01 9.85 19.94
C PHE A 222 -0.10 10.81 19.21
N ALA A 223 -0.34 11.13 17.92
CA ALA A 223 0.51 12.02 17.15
C ALA A 223 -0.27 12.99 16.25
N PRO A 224 -1.16 13.82 16.81
CA PRO A 224 -2.07 14.65 16.03
C PRO A 224 -1.36 15.65 15.11
N SER A 225 -0.14 16.07 15.45
CA SER A 225 0.73 16.90 14.59
C SER A 225 1.06 16.22 13.25
N CYS A 226 1.12 14.89 13.22
CA CYS A 226 1.41 14.11 12.02
C CYS A 226 0.22 13.97 11.07
N LYS A 227 -1.03 14.25 11.49
CA LYS A 227 -2.25 14.10 10.65
C LYS A 227 -2.11 14.72 9.26
N LYS A 228 -1.48 15.90 9.17
CA LYS A 228 -1.28 16.62 7.90
C LYS A 228 -0.43 15.85 6.89
N LEU A 229 0.49 15.00 7.36
CA LEU A 229 1.35 14.17 6.50
C LEU A 229 0.57 13.01 5.86
N PHE A 230 -0.54 12.58 6.47
CA PHE A 230 -1.40 11.48 5.99
C PHE A 230 -2.58 11.96 5.13
N ALA A 231 -2.99 13.23 5.26
CA ALA A 231 -4.16 13.78 4.57
C ALA A 231 -4.10 13.73 3.03
N GLY A 232 -2.90 13.63 2.44
CA GLY A 232 -2.72 13.51 0.98
C GLY A 232 -2.97 12.11 0.40
N SER A 233 -3.10 11.08 1.24
CA SER A 233 -3.19 9.68 0.82
C SER A 233 -4.51 9.33 0.09
N THR A 234 -5.60 10.02 0.40
CA THR A 234 -6.97 9.62 0.03
C THR A 234 -7.42 10.03 -1.37
N GLY A 235 -6.62 10.76 -2.15
CA GLY A 235 -7.11 11.35 -3.42
C GLY A 235 -6.11 11.40 -4.57
N GLY A 236 -5.00 10.66 -4.50
CA GLY A 236 -3.96 10.73 -5.54
C GLY A 236 -3.21 12.08 -5.59
N ALA A 237 -3.43 12.96 -4.61
CA ALA A 237 -2.64 14.16 -4.43
C ALA A 237 -1.19 13.75 -4.19
N LYS A 238 -0.28 14.31 -5.00
CA LYS A 238 1.16 14.04 -4.88
C LYS A 238 1.66 14.50 -3.51
N GLY A 239 2.25 13.59 -2.72
CA GLY A 239 3.10 13.94 -1.58
C GLY A 239 2.61 13.52 -0.18
N GLY A 240 1.49 12.81 -0.05
CA GLY A 240 1.08 12.22 1.24
C GLY A 240 1.74 10.87 1.53
N ILE A 241 1.86 10.53 2.82
CA ILE A 241 2.29 9.19 3.26
C ILE A 241 1.13 8.22 3.03
N LYS A 242 1.37 7.18 2.22
CA LYS A 242 0.36 6.18 1.90
C LYS A 242 0.37 5.08 2.95
N VAL A 243 -0.80 4.69 3.46
CA VAL A 243 -0.94 3.53 4.37
C VAL A 243 -1.56 2.36 3.63
N VAL A 244 -0.91 1.20 3.72
CA VAL A 244 -1.34 -0.06 3.11
C VAL A 244 -1.46 -1.14 4.18
N TYR A 245 -2.68 -1.64 4.34
CA TYR A 245 -3.02 -2.72 5.24
C TYR A 245 -2.79 -4.06 4.53
N ALA A 246 -1.70 -4.73 4.85
CA ALA A 246 -1.17 -5.86 4.10
C ALA A 246 -2.13 -7.07 4.05
N LEU A 247 -2.80 -7.35 5.16
CA LEU A 247 -3.80 -8.43 5.23
C LEU A 247 -4.98 -8.19 4.28
N GLU A 248 -5.42 -6.94 4.10
CA GLU A 248 -6.47 -6.59 3.14
C GLU A 248 -6.02 -6.86 1.71
N VAL A 249 -4.74 -6.57 1.39
CA VAL A 249 -4.16 -6.87 0.06
C VAL A 249 -4.15 -8.37 -0.20
N LEU A 250 -3.76 -9.17 0.80
CA LEU A 250 -3.74 -10.62 0.68
C LEU A 250 -5.16 -11.20 0.49
N GLN A 251 -6.14 -10.68 1.24
CA GLN A 251 -7.54 -11.07 1.12
C GLN A 251 -8.14 -10.73 -0.25
N ASP A 252 -7.87 -9.52 -0.77
CA ASP A 252 -8.29 -9.10 -2.12
C ASP A 252 -7.71 -10.03 -3.19
N MET A 253 -6.42 -10.35 -3.09
CA MET A 253 -5.76 -11.30 -4.00
C MET A 253 -6.37 -12.69 -3.96
N ARG A 254 -6.65 -13.23 -2.77
CA ARG A 254 -7.33 -14.54 -2.61
C ARG A 254 -8.73 -14.51 -3.20
N SER A 255 -9.46 -13.41 -3.04
CA SER A 255 -10.82 -13.23 -3.56
C SER A 255 -10.83 -13.18 -5.10
N LYS A 256 -9.88 -12.46 -5.71
CA LYS A 256 -9.73 -12.38 -7.17
C LYS A 256 -9.39 -13.73 -7.81
N ARG A 257 -8.59 -14.58 -7.15
CA ARG A 257 -8.29 -15.93 -7.65
C ARG A 257 -9.53 -16.81 -7.72
N LYS A 258 -10.44 -16.71 -6.75
CA LYS A 258 -11.70 -17.47 -6.75
C LYS A 258 -12.58 -17.13 -7.95
N LEU A 259 -12.60 -15.87 -8.37
CA LEU A 259 -13.35 -15.41 -9.55
C LEU A 259 -12.72 -15.83 -10.88
N ALA A 260 -11.39 -16.03 -10.92
CA ALA A 260 -10.72 -16.45 -12.14
C ALA A 260 -10.85 -17.96 -12.41
N SER A 261 -11.11 -18.76 -11.38
CA SER A 261 -11.26 -20.23 -11.47
C SER A 261 -12.68 -20.68 -11.84
N ASN A 262 -13.31 -20.03 -12.82
CA ASN A 262 -14.68 -20.28 -13.33
C ASN A 262 -14.94 -21.68 -13.94
N GLY A 263 -14.20 -22.71 -13.54
CA GLY A 263 -14.39 -24.07 -14.06
C GLY A 263 -13.83 -25.19 -13.19
N TRP A 264 -13.32 -24.91 -11.99
CA TRP A 264 -12.94 -25.96 -11.03
C TRP A 264 -13.72 -25.79 -9.73
N GLU A 265 -15.03 -25.97 -9.88
CA GLU A 265 -16.00 -26.11 -8.80
C GLU A 265 -15.61 -27.35 -7.97
N GLY A 266 -15.03 -27.19 -6.78
CA GLY A 266 -14.91 -28.33 -5.87
C GLY A 266 -13.82 -28.32 -4.79
N SER A 267 -12.75 -27.52 -4.92
CA SER A 267 -11.74 -27.45 -3.84
C SER A 267 -11.84 -26.12 -3.11
N PHE A 268 -12.84 -26.01 -2.23
CA PHE A 268 -12.74 -25.04 -1.15
C PHE A 268 -11.49 -25.40 -0.35
N PRO A 269 -10.61 -24.44 -0.03
CA PRO A 269 -9.57 -24.71 0.97
C PRO A 269 -10.32 -25.22 2.20
N VAL A 270 -9.99 -26.45 2.62
CA VAL A 270 -10.50 -27.03 3.85
C VAL A 270 -10.39 -25.95 4.90
N LYS A 271 -11.52 -25.53 5.48
CA LYS A 271 -11.50 -24.60 6.61
C LYS A 271 -10.78 -25.36 7.72
N CYS A 272 -9.46 -25.21 7.77
CA CYS A 272 -8.67 -25.76 8.84
C CYS A 272 -9.10 -24.98 10.07
N THR A 273 -9.93 -25.60 10.90
CA THR A 273 -10.37 -25.04 12.19
C THR A 273 -9.28 -25.15 13.25
N MET A 274 -8.14 -25.76 12.90
CA MET A 274 -7.00 -25.87 13.78
C MET A 274 -6.33 -24.49 13.92
N PRO A 275 -5.89 -24.12 15.14
CA PRO A 275 -5.06 -22.93 15.31
C PRO A 275 -3.80 -23.09 14.44
N LEU A 276 -3.49 -22.05 13.67
CA LEU A 276 -2.26 -22.00 12.89
C LEU A 276 -1.06 -22.04 13.85
N SER A 277 -0.02 -22.77 13.45
CA SER A 277 1.28 -22.72 14.11
C SER A 277 1.92 -21.34 13.95
N ASP A 278 2.83 -20.98 14.85
CA ASP A 278 3.53 -19.68 14.80
C ASP A 278 4.32 -19.51 13.49
N LEU A 279 4.83 -20.61 12.93
CA LEU A 279 5.50 -20.62 11.63
C LEU A 279 4.51 -20.28 10.50
N GLU A 280 3.35 -20.93 10.45
CA GLU A 280 2.31 -20.63 9.44
C GLU A 280 1.79 -19.21 9.53
N VAL A 281 1.65 -18.68 10.75
CA VAL A 281 1.31 -17.27 10.99
C VAL A 281 2.39 -16.36 10.42
N THR A 282 3.66 -16.63 10.74
CA THR A 282 4.79 -15.84 10.25
C THR A 282 4.83 -15.85 8.72
N GLU A 283 4.65 -17.02 8.09
CA GLU A 283 4.56 -17.15 6.65
C GLU A 283 3.39 -16.33 6.07
N GLU A 284 2.20 -16.40 6.68
CA GLU A 284 1.05 -15.62 6.23
C GLU A 284 1.29 -14.10 6.31
N LEU A 285 1.93 -13.63 7.38
CA LEU A 285 2.32 -12.22 7.56
C LEU A 285 3.39 -11.80 6.52
N THR A 286 4.39 -12.64 6.28
CA THR A 286 5.40 -12.44 5.23
C THR A 286 4.72 -12.30 3.87
N TRP A 287 3.80 -13.20 3.53
CA TRP A 287 3.08 -13.19 2.26
C TRP A 287 2.19 -11.96 2.10
N ALA A 288 1.52 -11.52 3.17
CA ALA A 288 0.73 -10.30 3.16
C ALA A 288 1.60 -9.08 2.84
N LYS A 289 2.71 -8.92 3.56
CA LYS A 289 3.67 -7.82 3.37
C LYS A 289 4.28 -7.86 1.97
N PHE A 290 4.71 -9.03 1.50
CA PHE A 290 5.25 -9.22 0.16
C PHE A 290 4.28 -8.71 -0.92
N HIS A 291 3.00 -9.12 -0.85
CA HIS A 291 2.02 -8.74 -1.84
C HIS A 291 1.68 -7.25 -1.79
N ALA A 292 1.61 -6.65 -0.60
CA ALA A 292 1.44 -5.22 -0.42
C ALA A 292 2.61 -4.43 -1.01
N MET A 293 3.85 -4.74 -0.59
CA MET A 293 5.07 -4.09 -1.09
C MET A 293 5.20 -4.22 -2.61
N HIS A 294 5.00 -5.43 -3.15
CA HIS A 294 5.10 -5.70 -4.58
C HIS A 294 4.05 -4.91 -5.39
N ARG A 295 2.80 -4.81 -4.90
CA ARG A 295 1.75 -4.02 -5.55
C ARG A 295 2.14 -2.55 -5.63
N GLU A 296 2.62 -1.99 -4.52
CA GLU A 296 2.99 -0.58 -4.44
C GLU A 296 4.26 -0.26 -5.23
N ALA A 297 5.27 -1.13 -5.19
CA ALA A 297 6.47 -0.99 -6.01
C ALA A 297 6.13 -1.04 -7.51
N LYS A 298 5.27 -1.97 -7.93
CA LYS A 298 4.79 -2.03 -9.32
C LYS A 298 4.05 -0.76 -9.73
N ALA A 299 3.18 -0.24 -8.88
CA ALA A 299 2.46 1.02 -9.15
C ALA A 299 3.41 2.22 -9.23
N PHE A 300 4.37 2.32 -8.30
CA PHE A 300 5.38 3.38 -8.25
C PHE A 300 6.22 3.42 -9.53
N TYR A 301 6.81 2.27 -9.90
CA TYR A 301 7.78 2.19 -11.00
C TYR A 301 7.14 2.15 -12.39
N ARG A 302 5.85 1.80 -12.52
CA ARG A 302 5.13 1.85 -13.81
C ARG A 302 5.14 3.25 -14.45
N ARG A 303 5.34 4.30 -13.65
CA ARG A 303 5.44 5.69 -14.13
C ARG A 303 6.70 5.96 -14.96
N TYR A 304 7.73 5.13 -14.84
CA TYR A 304 9.00 5.28 -15.53
C TYR A 304 9.11 4.23 -16.65
N LYS A 305 8.71 4.61 -17.87
CA LYS A 305 8.77 3.70 -19.04
C LYS A 305 10.20 3.21 -19.26
N GLY A 306 10.36 1.89 -19.37
CA GLY A 306 11.66 1.26 -19.62
C GLY A 306 12.65 1.33 -18.45
N GLN A 307 12.26 1.86 -17.29
CA GLN A 307 13.14 1.87 -16.13
C GLN A 307 12.95 0.65 -15.24
N SER A 308 14.07 0.25 -14.67
CA SER A 308 14.17 -0.74 -13.62
C SER A 308 13.52 -0.27 -12.32
N TRP A 309 13.20 -1.23 -11.46
CA TRP A 309 13.05 -0.90 -10.04
C TRP A 309 14.45 -0.65 -9.50
N LYS A 310 14.76 0.61 -9.17
CA LYS A 310 16.14 1.02 -8.88
C LYS A 310 16.44 0.99 -7.40
N ASN A 311 15.71 1.77 -6.60
CA ASN A 311 16.03 1.98 -5.19
C ASN A 311 14.79 1.75 -4.32
N ILE A 312 14.80 0.64 -3.57
CA ILE A 312 13.80 0.37 -2.55
C ILE A 312 14.51 0.29 -1.20
N ILE A 313 14.00 1.06 -0.24
CA ILE A 313 14.44 1.00 1.15
C ILE A 313 13.26 0.48 1.97
N SER A 314 13.49 -0.52 2.81
CA SER A 314 12.51 -1.06 3.74
C SER A 314 13.05 -0.98 5.16
N LEU A 315 12.24 -0.47 6.09
CA LEU A 315 12.57 -0.34 7.50
C LEU A 315 11.48 -1.04 8.31
N GLY A 316 11.90 -1.93 9.20
CA GLY A 316 11.02 -2.79 9.99
C GLY A 316 11.76 -3.45 11.14
N ASP A 317 11.05 -3.88 12.17
CA ASP A 317 11.58 -4.56 13.36
C ASP A 317 11.39 -6.08 13.30
N ARG A 318 10.57 -6.60 12.38
CA ARG A 318 10.24 -8.03 12.32
C ARG A 318 10.86 -8.78 11.14
N ILE A 319 11.23 -10.04 11.39
CA ILE A 319 11.86 -10.92 10.38
C ILE A 319 10.98 -11.15 9.15
N TYR A 320 9.67 -11.28 9.32
CA TYR A 320 8.74 -11.48 8.21
C TYR A 320 8.69 -10.30 7.22
N GLU A 321 9.11 -9.12 7.65
CA GLU A 321 9.15 -7.91 6.81
C GLU A 321 10.40 -7.88 5.95
N HIS A 322 11.54 -8.22 6.57
CA HIS A 322 12.78 -8.46 5.88
C HIS A 322 12.61 -9.57 4.83
N ASP A 323 12.00 -10.70 5.20
CA ASP A 323 11.79 -11.83 4.29
C ASP A 323 10.83 -11.47 3.15
N ALA A 324 9.78 -10.71 3.43
CA ALA A 324 8.86 -10.21 2.41
C ALA A 324 9.59 -9.33 1.37
N MET A 325 10.49 -8.46 1.84
CA MET A 325 11.31 -7.60 0.99
C MET A 325 12.34 -8.41 0.20
N MET A 326 13.00 -9.40 0.81
CA MET A 326 13.93 -10.31 0.14
C MET A 326 13.24 -11.14 -0.95
N GLU A 327 12.05 -11.67 -0.67
CA GLU A 327 11.26 -12.42 -1.65
C GLU A 327 10.87 -11.54 -2.84
N MET A 328 10.53 -10.26 -2.59
CA MET A 328 10.27 -9.28 -3.64
C MET A 328 11.51 -9.02 -4.49
N ALA A 329 12.69 -8.97 -3.89
CA ALA A 329 13.96 -8.82 -4.61
C ALA A 329 14.29 -10.03 -5.48
N MET A 330 14.14 -11.24 -4.94
CA MET A 330 14.45 -12.49 -5.64
C MET A 330 13.49 -12.76 -6.81
N ARG A 331 12.19 -12.52 -6.62
CA ARG A 331 11.18 -12.73 -7.67
C ARG A 331 11.27 -11.72 -8.80
N ARG A 332 11.97 -10.61 -8.58
CA ARG A 332 12.29 -9.67 -9.66
C ARG A 332 13.41 -10.26 -10.52
N HIS A 333 13.07 -11.27 -11.30
CA HIS A 333 13.89 -11.63 -12.44
C HIS A 333 13.78 -10.50 -13.46
N ALA A 334 14.92 -9.90 -13.79
CA ALA A 334 15.04 -9.05 -14.94
C ALA A 334 14.45 -9.80 -16.15
N GLY A 335 13.69 -9.11 -17.01
CA GLY A 335 13.16 -9.73 -18.22
C GLY A 335 14.29 -10.39 -19.04
N ARG A 336 13.92 -11.22 -20.04
CA ARG A 336 14.78 -12.12 -20.86
C ARG A 336 16.04 -11.51 -21.54
N GLY A 337 16.57 -10.36 -21.13
CA GLY A 337 17.74 -9.75 -21.78
C GLY A 337 18.57 -8.76 -20.98
N GLY A 338 18.56 -8.72 -19.64
CA GLY A 338 19.41 -7.74 -18.93
C GLY A 338 19.68 -8.04 -17.46
N ARG A 339 20.86 -7.62 -16.98
CA ARG A 339 21.31 -7.71 -15.58
C ARG A 339 20.65 -6.63 -14.69
N GLU A 340 19.33 -6.51 -14.73
CA GLU A 340 18.65 -5.56 -13.85
C GLU A 340 18.65 -6.09 -12.41
N GLN A 341 19.52 -5.54 -11.57
CA GLN A 341 19.54 -5.82 -10.14
C GLN A 341 18.76 -4.74 -9.39
N LEU A 342 17.72 -5.17 -8.69
CA LEU A 342 17.01 -4.31 -7.75
C LEU A 342 17.97 -3.95 -6.60
N ARG A 343 18.20 -2.66 -6.34
CA ARG A 343 18.93 -2.24 -5.14
C ARG A 343 17.93 -2.14 -4.00
N VAL A 344 17.99 -3.15 -3.14
CA VAL A 344 17.21 -3.22 -1.91
C VAL A 344 18.14 -2.94 -0.75
N LYS A 345 17.71 -2.06 0.13
CA LYS A 345 18.26 -1.97 1.48
C LYS A 345 17.13 -2.26 2.46
N SER A 346 17.24 -3.37 3.17
CA SER A 346 16.37 -3.69 4.28
C SER A 346 17.16 -3.49 5.56
N LEU A 347 16.67 -2.67 6.47
CA LEU A 347 17.25 -2.54 7.82
C LEU A 347 16.27 -3.16 8.80
N LEU A 348 16.75 -4.18 9.51
CA LEU A 348 16.07 -4.74 10.67
C LEU A 348 16.47 -3.91 11.89
N LEU A 349 15.49 -3.26 12.51
CA LEU A 349 15.71 -2.46 13.71
C LEU A 349 15.73 -3.37 14.95
N PRO A 350 16.50 -3.02 15.99
CA PRO A 350 16.42 -3.74 17.26
C PRO A 350 15.02 -3.58 17.87
N GLU A 351 14.53 -4.65 18.51
CA GLU A 351 13.29 -4.65 19.30
C GLU A 351 13.38 -3.78 20.55
#